data_AF-A0AAD5GYB6-F1
#
_entry.id   AF-A0AAD5GYB6-F1
#
_cell.length_a   1.000
_cell.length_b   1.000
_cell.length_c   1.000
_cell.angle_alpha   90.00
_cell.angle_beta   90.00
_cell.angle_gamma   90.00
#
_symmetry.space_group_name_H-M   'P 1'
#
loop_
_entity.id
_entity.type
_entity.pdbx_description
1 polymer ?
#
loop_
_entity_poly.entity_id
_entity_poly.type
_entity_poly.pdbx_seq_one_letter_code
_entity_poly.pdbx_strand_id
1 'polypeptide(L)'
;MEACKFFILLLLIFTFMDILDGKFTSNVVCNHDEPYINFPFKVTSICKHNQTMLHFRGYGYLGVKSISYDPNKVTLLDPKDCVFEVFLNLNLDSTHFRYYHVVKNYTYLNCSTNVLDSFEPVPCLSGSKHHVYVIESSLHVPGSCEVLKTVLIPFAYSSYVSDDSFGLDLTWDSAISEDFGFQSIGEGLGVVILVFVVVGLGCVKVYFMKKSRSNEHELEMLLGDHETL
;
A
#
# COMPACT_ATOMS: atom_id res chain seq x y z
N MET A 1 -43.60 7.34 -8.36
CA MET A 1 -43.15 6.26 -9.27
C MET A 1 -41.70 6.47 -9.67
N GLU A 2 -41.33 7.69 -10.05
CA GLU A 2 -39.94 8.14 -10.30
C GLU A 2 -38.98 7.88 -9.12
N ALA A 3 -39.35 8.29 -7.90
CA ALA A 3 -38.49 8.15 -6.72
C ALA A 3 -38.11 6.70 -6.40
N CYS A 4 -39.03 5.75 -6.55
CA CYS A 4 -38.74 4.33 -6.28
C CYS A 4 -37.74 3.74 -7.28
N LYS A 5 -37.81 4.16 -8.55
CA LYS A 5 -36.84 3.71 -9.57
C LYS A 5 -35.43 4.23 -9.27
N PHE A 6 -35.33 5.47 -8.77
CA PHE A 6 -34.07 6.08 -8.36
C PHE A 6 -33.41 5.32 -7.20
N PHE A 7 -34.17 4.93 -6.17
CA PHE A 7 -33.63 4.14 -5.05
C PHE A 7 -33.16 2.73 -5.45
N ILE A 8 -33.88 2.06 -6.36
CA ILE A 8 -33.47 0.74 -6.87
C ILE A 8 -32.18 0.84 -7.69
N LEU A 9 -32.06 1.88 -8.53
CA LEU A 9 -30.85 2.12 -9.31
C LEU A 9 -29.63 2.37 -8.41
N LEU A 10 -29.79 3.17 -7.35
CA LEU A 10 -28.74 3.41 -6.36
C LEU A 10 -28.29 2.11 -5.68
N LEU A 11 -29.23 1.26 -5.25
CA LEU A 11 -28.90 -0.04 -4.64
C LEU A 11 -28.09 -0.94 -5.59
N LEU A 12 -28.44 -0.98 -6.87
CA LEU A 12 -27.69 -1.75 -7.87
C LEU A 12 -26.26 -1.22 -8.06
N ILE A 13 -26.08 0.11 -8.06
CA ILE A 13 -24.75 0.73 -8.18
C ILE A 13 -23.89 0.37 -6.97
N PHE A 14 -24.42 0.44 -5.75
CA PHE A 14 -23.68 0.05 -4.54
C PHE A 14 -23.26 -1.43 -4.58
N THR A 15 -24.15 -2.34 -4.97
CA THR A 15 -23.78 -3.77 -5.09
C THR A 15 -22.74 -4.04 -6.18
N PHE A 16 -22.65 -3.19 -7.22
CA PHE A 16 -21.66 -3.36 -8.28
C PHE A 16 -20.27 -2.84 -7.88
N MET A 17 -20.22 -1.83 -7.00
CA MET A 17 -18.96 -1.32 -6.46
C MET A 17 -18.28 -2.36 -5.55
N ASP A 18 -19.04 -3.11 -4.77
CA ASP A 18 -18.49 -4.18 -3.91
C ASP A 18 -17.88 -5.35 -4.72
N ILE A 19 -18.33 -5.56 -5.97
CA ILE A 19 -17.86 -6.68 -6.82
C ILE A 19 -16.55 -6.33 -7.56
N LEU A 20 -16.25 -5.04 -7.75
CA LEU A 20 -15.04 -4.59 -8.43
C LEU A 20 -13.80 -4.55 -7.54
N ASP A 21 -13.93 -4.83 -6.23
CA ASP A 21 -12.80 -4.95 -5.30
C ASP A 21 -12.12 -6.34 -5.42
N GLY A 22 -11.77 -6.69 -6.65
CA GLY A 22 -10.93 -7.84 -6.96
C GLY A 22 -9.53 -7.62 -6.41
N LYS A 23 -9.31 -8.10 -5.18
CA LYS A 23 -8.00 -8.17 -4.52
C LYS A 23 -6.92 -8.62 -5.50
N PHE A 24 -6.08 -7.70 -5.95
CA PHE A 24 -4.96 -7.99 -6.84
C PHE A 24 -3.87 -8.73 -6.06
N THR A 25 -3.94 -10.06 -6.02
CA THR A 25 -2.89 -10.89 -5.41
C THR A 25 -1.75 -11.07 -6.41
N SER A 26 -0.61 -10.43 -6.17
CA SER A 26 0.65 -10.87 -6.78
C SER A 26 1.19 -12.04 -5.96
N ASN A 27 0.90 -13.27 -6.39
CA ASN A 27 1.45 -14.47 -5.75
C ASN A 27 2.94 -14.56 -6.11
N VAL A 28 3.81 -14.22 -5.16
CA VAL A 28 5.26 -14.32 -5.33
C VAL A 28 5.78 -15.42 -4.41
N VAL A 29 6.13 -16.59 -4.96
CA VAL A 29 6.71 -17.68 -4.17
C VAL A 29 7.84 -18.38 -4.94
N CYS A 30 8.94 -18.60 -4.22
CA CYS A 30 10.13 -19.31 -4.71
C CYS A 30 10.37 -20.66 -4.01
N ASN A 31 9.70 -20.92 -2.89
CA ASN A 31 9.79 -22.16 -2.11
C ASN A 31 8.41 -22.65 -1.67
N HIS A 32 8.15 -23.95 -1.80
CA HIS A 32 6.87 -24.56 -1.45
C HIS A 32 6.55 -24.54 0.06
N ASP A 33 7.55 -24.34 0.92
CA ASP A 33 7.42 -24.37 2.38
C ASP A 33 7.48 -22.96 3.04
N GLU A 34 7.63 -21.89 2.26
CA GLU A 34 7.59 -20.50 2.77
C GLU A 34 6.20 -19.88 2.62
N PRO A 35 5.78 -19.02 3.57
CA PRO A 35 4.48 -18.36 3.51
C PRO A 35 4.39 -17.46 2.27
N TYR A 36 3.25 -17.52 1.58
CA TYR A 36 2.96 -16.68 0.40
C TYR A 36 3.17 -15.19 0.72
N ILE A 37 3.96 -14.52 -0.12
CA ILE A 37 4.13 -13.07 -0.08
C ILE A 37 3.00 -12.44 -0.89
N ASN A 38 2.13 -11.70 -0.21
CA ASN A 38 0.91 -11.07 -0.75
C ASN A 38 0.92 -9.58 -0.44
N PHE A 39 1.48 -8.80 -1.36
CA PHE A 39 1.32 -7.35 -1.32
C PHE A 39 -0.05 -6.95 -1.88
N PRO A 40 -0.66 -5.85 -1.38
CA PRO A 40 -1.92 -5.30 -1.89
C PRO A 40 -1.73 -4.56 -3.23
N PHE A 41 -0.52 -4.59 -3.80
CA PHE A 41 -0.15 -3.97 -5.06
C PHE A 41 0.78 -4.90 -5.84
N LYS A 42 0.94 -4.61 -7.13
CA LYS A 42 1.85 -5.36 -7.98
C LYS A 42 3.30 -5.03 -7.66
N VAL A 43 4.10 -6.06 -7.41
CA VAL A 43 5.56 -5.96 -7.29
C VAL A 43 6.22 -6.72 -8.41
N THR A 44 7.40 -6.24 -8.85
CA THR A 44 8.27 -7.01 -9.75
C THR A 44 9.19 -7.85 -8.90
N SER A 45 9.09 -9.17 -9.03
CA SER A 45 9.84 -10.12 -8.22
C SER A 45 10.38 -11.28 -9.05
N ILE A 46 11.52 -11.82 -8.63
CA ILE A 46 12.10 -13.05 -9.21
C ILE A 46 12.50 -14.02 -8.11
N CYS A 47 12.70 -15.27 -8.51
CA CYS A 47 13.29 -16.30 -7.67
C CYS A 47 14.75 -16.50 -8.02
N LYS A 48 15.64 -16.34 -7.04
CA LYS A 48 17.07 -16.55 -7.21
C LYS A 48 17.60 -17.31 -6.00
N HIS A 49 18.24 -18.46 -6.24
CA HIS A 49 18.79 -19.33 -5.18
C HIS A 49 17.78 -19.65 -4.05
N ASN A 50 16.54 -19.99 -4.41
CA ASN A 50 15.44 -20.27 -3.48
C ASN A 50 15.05 -19.09 -2.58
N GLN A 51 15.48 -17.87 -2.90
CA GLN A 51 15.09 -16.64 -2.21
C GLN A 51 14.23 -15.77 -3.13
N THR A 52 13.18 -15.18 -2.57
CA THR A 52 12.40 -14.15 -3.26
C THR A 52 13.19 -12.86 -3.32
N MET A 53 13.32 -12.29 -4.53
CA MET A 53 13.99 -11.03 -4.77
C MET A 53 12.98 -10.01 -5.29
N LEU A 54 12.89 -8.84 -4.66
CA LEU A 54 12.06 -7.71 -5.10
C LEU A 54 12.91 -6.71 -5.87
N HIS A 55 12.39 -6.24 -7.01
CA HIS A 55 13.06 -5.23 -7.82
C HIS A 55 12.66 -3.81 -7.39
N PHE A 56 13.65 -3.00 -7.06
CA PHE A 56 13.51 -1.58 -6.75
C PHE A 56 14.19 -0.73 -7.80
N ARG A 57 13.48 0.30 -8.28
CA ARG A 57 14.04 1.26 -9.24
C ARG A 57 15.18 2.05 -8.58
N GLY A 58 16.26 2.23 -9.32
CA GLY A 58 17.45 2.96 -8.86
C GLY A 58 18.55 2.07 -8.28
N TYR A 59 18.21 0.90 -7.74
CA TYR A 59 19.19 -0.04 -7.19
C TYR A 59 19.21 -1.40 -7.91
N GLY A 60 18.07 -2.07 -8.03
CA GLY A 60 17.96 -3.43 -8.58
C GLY A 60 17.25 -4.38 -7.63
N TYR A 61 17.72 -5.62 -7.53
CA TYR A 61 17.06 -6.67 -6.77
C TYR A 61 17.58 -6.76 -5.33
N LEU A 62 16.65 -6.75 -4.36
CA LEU A 62 16.90 -6.99 -2.94
C LEU A 62 16.20 -8.28 -2.51
N GLY A 63 16.87 -9.09 -1.69
CA GLY A 63 16.34 -10.36 -1.20
C GLY A 63 15.37 -10.14 -0.04
N VAL A 64 14.27 -10.88 0.01
CA VAL A 64 13.39 -10.88 1.17
C VAL A 64 14.02 -11.75 2.27
N LYS A 65 14.20 -11.18 3.47
CA LYS A 65 14.67 -11.88 4.67
C LYS A 65 13.50 -12.39 5.50
N SER A 66 12.51 -11.52 5.70
CA SER A 66 11.31 -11.83 6.45
C SER A 66 10.18 -10.86 6.09
N ILE A 67 8.95 -11.31 6.31
CA ILE A 67 7.76 -10.48 6.14
C ILE A 67 6.81 -10.71 7.31
N SER A 68 6.21 -9.64 7.83
CA SER A 68 5.10 -9.67 8.77
C SER A 68 3.96 -8.83 8.22
N TYR A 69 2.73 -9.34 8.21
CA TYR A 69 1.55 -8.59 7.75
C TYR A 69 0.89 -7.77 8.85
N ASP A 70 1.24 -8.03 10.11
CA ASP A 70 0.84 -7.23 11.25
C ASP A 70 2.12 -6.93 12.03
N PRO A 71 2.77 -5.76 11.83
CA PRO A 71 2.24 -4.47 11.35
C PRO A 71 2.63 -4.07 9.90
N ASN A 72 2.56 -4.95 8.90
CA ASN A 72 3.08 -4.73 7.54
C ASN A 72 4.56 -4.30 7.50
N LYS A 73 5.47 -5.25 7.70
CA LYS A 73 6.91 -5.08 7.67
C LYS A 73 7.55 -6.08 6.73
N VAL A 74 8.45 -5.63 5.87
CA VAL A 74 9.32 -6.49 5.06
C VAL A 74 10.76 -6.11 5.39
N THR A 75 11.54 -7.12 5.74
CA THR A 75 12.96 -6.98 5.98
C THR A 75 13.68 -7.46 4.74
N LEU A 76 14.49 -6.60 4.15
CA LEU A 76 15.24 -6.89 2.92
C LEU A 76 16.72 -7.07 3.20
N LEU A 77 17.38 -7.89 2.38
CA LEU A 77 18.81 -8.13 2.36
C LEU A 77 19.39 -7.62 1.06
N ASP A 78 20.57 -7.04 1.14
CA ASP A 78 21.34 -6.65 -0.02
C ASP A 78 22.27 -7.80 -0.42
N PRO A 79 22.13 -8.39 -1.62
CA PRO A 79 23.02 -9.46 -2.06
C PRO A 79 24.48 -9.01 -2.26
N LYS A 80 24.77 -7.70 -2.21
CA LYS A 80 26.14 -7.15 -2.27
C LYS A 80 26.76 -6.87 -0.90
N ASP A 81 26.04 -7.09 0.20
CA ASP A 81 26.51 -6.78 1.56
C ASP A 81 26.95 -5.30 1.69
N CYS A 82 26.18 -4.38 1.09
CA CYS A 82 26.47 -2.95 1.07
C CYS A 82 25.20 -2.11 1.22
N VAL A 83 24.54 -2.20 2.39
CA VAL A 83 23.28 -1.51 2.67
C VAL A 83 23.34 0.01 2.45
N PHE A 84 24.50 0.63 2.66
CA PHE A 84 24.69 2.07 2.40
C PHE A 84 24.76 2.40 0.90
N GLU A 85 25.12 1.47 0.01
CA GLU A 85 24.90 1.64 -1.44
C GLU A 85 23.40 1.57 -1.77
N VAL A 86 22.63 0.74 -1.06
CA VAL A 86 21.18 0.68 -1.22
C VAL A 86 20.55 2.03 -0.89
N PHE A 87 20.77 2.60 0.30
CA PHE A 87 20.20 3.91 0.65
C PHE A 87 20.62 5.04 -0.29
N LEU A 88 21.85 4.98 -0.82
CA LEU A 88 22.35 5.97 -1.78
C LEU A 88 21.53 5.98 -3.09
N ASN A 89 21.10 4.81 -3.56
CA ASN A 89 20.56 4.61 -4.90
C ASN A 89 19.07 4.24 -4.95
N LEU A 90 18.51 3.78 -3.83
CA LEU A 90 17.11 3.38 -3.70
C LEU A 90 16.19 4.58 -3.92
N ASN A 91 15.17 4.39 -4.76
CA ASN A 91 14.10 5.36 -4.93
C ASN A 91 12.76 4.69 -4.56
N LEU A 92 12.14 5.19 -3.49
CA LEU A 92 10.85 4.72 -3.00
C LEU A 92 9.67 5.59 -3.47
N ASP A 93 9.90 6.76 -4.04
CA ASP A 93 8.87 7.77 -4.36
C ASP A 93 7.79 7.25 -5.30
N SER A 94 8.14 6.31 -6.18
CA SER A 94 7.22 5.68 -7.13
C SER A 94 6.82 4.27 -6.72
N THR A 95 6.94 3.93 -5.43
CA THR A 95 6.59 2.61 -4.89
C THR A 95 5.57 2.75 -3.77
N HIS A 96 4.85 1.67 -3.46
CA HIS A 96 3.97 1.63 -2.29
C HIS A 96 4.74 1.33 -0.98
N PHE A 97 6.06 1.29 -1.04
CA PHE A 97 6.91 1.06 0.13
C PHE A 97 7.38 2.39 0.71
N ARG A 98 7.48 2.43 2.03
CA ARG A 98 8.12 3.50 2.80
C ARG A 98 9.04 2.89 3.86
N TYR A 99 9.94 3.71 4.41
CA TYR A 99 10.78 3.26 5.52
C TYR A 99 9.93 2.89 6.74
N TYR A 100 10.23 1.74 7.34
CA TYR A 100 9.54 1.29 8.55
C TYR A 100 9.91 2.15 9.77
N HIS A 101 11.18 2.58 9.84
CA HIS A 101 11.72 3.36 10.95
C HIS A 101 11.80 4.85 10.60
N VAL A 102 11.88 5.70 11.63
CA VAL A 102 12.06 7.14 11.48
C VAL A 102 13.40 7.43 10.79
N VAL A 103 13.35 8.21 9.72
CA VAL A 103 14.52 8.58 8.92
C VAL A 103 15.05 9.97 9.23
N LYS A 104 16.34 10.16 8.99
CA LYS A 104 17.03 11.46 9.04
C LYS A 104 17.81 11.71 7.75
N ASN A 105 18.16 12.98 7.53
CA ASN A 105 19.01 13.37 6.41
C ASN A 105 20.47 13.03 6.70
N TYR A 106 21.05 12.21 5.84
CA TYR A 106 22.48 11.93 5.82
C TYR A 106 23.08 12.32 4.47
N THR A 107 24.30 12.85 4.52
CA THR A 107 25.05 13.28 3.35
C THR A 107 26.23 12.34 3.12
N TYR A 108 26.31 11.83 1.89
CA TYR A 108 27.42 11.04 1.40
C TYR A 108 28.52 11.98 0.92
N LEU A 109 29.73 11.78 1.41
CA LEU A 109 30.90 12.55 1.05
C LEU A 109 31.92 11.65 0.35
N ASN A 110 32.60 12.18 -0.65
CA ASN A 110 33.76 11.55 -1.27
C ASN A 110 34.99 12.40 -0.98
N CYS A 111 35.96 11.85 -0.26
CA CYS A 111 37.18 12.56 0.11
C CYS A 111 38.41 11.87 -0.49
N SER A 112 39.38 12.67 -0.93
CA SER A 112 40.64 12.16 -1.53
C SER A 112 41.64 11.65 -0.48
N THR A 113 41.46 12.01 0.78
CA THR A 113 42.27 11.55 1.92
C THR A 113 41.36 11.03 3.01
N ASN A 114 41.91 10.22 3.93
CA ASN A 114 41.19 9.88 5.14
C ASN A 114 41.16 11.13 6.03
N VAL A 115 40.04 11.87 6.05
CA VAL A 115 39.99 13.23 6.63
C VAL A 115 39.42 13.24 8.05
N LEU A 116 38.90 12.11 8.51
CA LEU A 116 38.01 12.10 9.66
C LEU A 116 38.46 11.05 10.67
N ASP A 117 39.30 11.45 11.63
CA ASP A 117 39.69 10.62 12.77
C ASP A 117 38.47 10.14 13.60
N SER A 118 37.31 10.78 13.43
CA SER A 118 36.06 10.47 14.13
C SER A 118 35.01 9.74 13.29
N PHE A 119 35.22 9.58 11.98
CA PHE A 119 34.24 8.91 11.11
C PHE A 119 34.92 7.79 10.34
N GLU A 120 34.28 6.63 10.32
CA GLU A 120 34.76 5.50 9.55
C GLU A 120 34.21 5.61 8.11
N PRO A 121 35.03 5.37 7.08
CA PRO A 121 34.54 5.30 5.71
C PRO A 121 33.71 4.03 5.52
N VAL A 122 32.74 4.08 4.61
CA VAL A 122 31.94 2.93 4.18
C VAL A 122 32.81 2.03 3.29
N PRO A 123 33.21 0.82 3.73
CA PRO A 123 34.22 0.04 3.02
C PRO A 123 33.81 -0.35 1.60
N CYS A 124 32.55 -0.77 1.40
CA CYS A 124 32.04 -1.21 0.11
C CYS A 124 31.86 -0.08 -0.92
N LEU A 125 31.82 1.18 -0.48
CA LEU A 125 31.78 2.37 -1.35
C LEU A 125 33.14 3.07 -1.46
N SER A 126 34.13 2.63 -0.69
CA SER A 126 35.45 3.24 -0.63
C SER A 126 36.48 2.40 -1.39
N GLY A 127 37.58 3.04 -1.78
CA GLY A 127 38.70 2.39 -2.45
C GLY A 127 40.04 2.89 -1.95
N SER A 128 41.10 2.60 -2.70
CA SER A 128 42.47 2.94 -2.30
C SER A 128 42.80 4.44 -2.38
N LYS A 129 42.04 5.22 -3.15
CA LYS A 129 42.27 6.66 -3.40
C LYS A 129 41.03 7.53 -3.20
N HIS A 130 39.94 6.94 -2.72
CA HIS A 130 38.70 7.64 -2.46
C HIS A 130 38.04 7.04 -1.23
N HIS A 131 37.58 7.89 -0.33
CA HIS A 131 36.98 7.49 0.93
C HIS A 131 35.57 8.05 0.98
N VAL A 132 34.59 7.16 1.07
CA VAL A 132 33.18 7.54 1.13
C VAL A 132 32.71 7.52 2.57
N TYR A 133 32.19 8.65 3.04
CA TYR A 133 31.65 8.81 4.39
C TYR A 133 30.16 9.08 4.33
N VAL A 134 29.45 8.67 5.39
CA VAL A 134 28.03 8.98 5.59
C VAL A 134 27.91 9.73 6.91
N ILE A 135 27.59 11.01 6.83
CA ILE A 135 27.50 11.90 7.99
C ILE A 135 26.09 12.50 8.09
N GLU A 136 25.65 12.86 9.30
CA GLU A 136 24.38 13.58 9.46
C GLU A 136 24.49 14.92 8.73
N SER A 137 23.47 15.30 7.95
CA SER A 137 23.52 16.51 7.10
C SER A 137 23.63 17.82 7.88
N SER A 138 23.44 17.80 9.21
CA SER A 138 23.66 18.92 10.12
C SER A 138 25.15 19.23 10.34
N LEU A 139 26.04 18.28 10.05
CA LEU A 139 27.47 18.39 10.29
C LEU A 139 28.19 19.16 9.17
N HIS A 140 29.30 19.80 9.52
CA HIS A 140 30.11 20.55 8.57
C HIS A 140 30.86 19.62 7.62
N VAL A 141 30.79 19.90 6.32
CA VAL A 141 31.52 19.18 5.28
C VAL A 141 32.95 19.72 5.19
N PRO A 142 34.00 18.90 5.42
CA PRO A 142 35.38 19.34 5.26
C PRO A 142 35.67 19.78 3.82
N GLY A 143 36.50 20.81 3.65
CA GLY A 143 36.84 21.33 2.31
C GLY A 143 37.60 20.36 1.40
N SER A 144 38.15 19.26 1.93
CA SER A 144 38.80 18.18 1.17
C SER A 144 37.84 17.09 0.71
N CYS A 145 36.54 17.28 0.91
CA CYS A 145 35.49 16.33 0.57
C CYS A 145 34.47 16.97 -0.36
N GLU A 146 33.97 16.18 -1.30
CA GLU A 146 32.88 16.58 -2.19
C GLU A 146 31.58 15.91 -1.74
N VAL A 147 30.48 16.66 -1.79
CA VAL A 147 29.14 16.12 -1.53
C VAL A 147 28.68 15.29 -2.72
N LEU A 148 28.41 14.01 -2.49
CA LEU A 148 27.84 13.11 -3.51
C LEU A 148 26.33 13.26 -3.59
N LYS A 149 25.65 13.03 -2.46
CA LYS A 149 24.19 13.01 -2.37
C LYS A 149 23.73 13.11 -0.92
N THR A 150 22.56 13.70 -0.72
CA THR A 150 21.83 13.62 0.56
C THR A 150 20.64 12.68 0.41
N VAL A 151 20.48 11.75 1.34
CA VAL A 151 19.41 10.73 1.35
C VAL A 151 18.85 10.54 2.75
N LEU A 152 17.70 9.89 2.83
CA LEU A 152 17.04 9.54 4.08
C LEU A 152 17.51 8.16 4.56
N ILE A 153 18.04 8.09 5.78
CA ILE A 153 18.51 6.84 6.40
C ILE A 153 17.89 6.69 7.81
N PRO A 154 17.40 5.51 8.19
CA PRO A 154 16.77 5.27 9.49
C PRO A 154 17.76 5.11 10.66
N PHE A 155 19.05 4.98 10.40
CA PHE A 155 20.08 4.80 11.43
C PHE A 155 21.39 5.47 11.01
N ALA A 156 22.23 5.78 11.99
CA ALA A 156 23.58 6.31 11.74
C ALA A 156 24.50 5.22 11.19
N TYR A 157 25.47 5.62 10.37
CA TYR A 157 26.51 4.71 9.91
C TYR A 157 27.33 4.17 11.08
N SER A 158 27.58 2.86 11.05
CA SER A 158 28.45 2.13 11.97
C SER A 158 28.97 0.89 11.26
N SER A 159 30.26 0.59 11.40
CA SER A 159 30.88 -0.63 10.86
C SER A 159 30.32 -1.92 11.47
N TYR A 160 29.62 -1.84 12.61
CA TYR A 160 28.90 -2.96 13.22
C TYR A 160 27.49 -3.17 12.67
N VAL A 161 26.96 -2.21 11.90
CA VAL A 161 25.62 -2.27 11.30
C VAL A 161 25.72 -2.59 9.80
N SER A 162 26.93 -2.62 9.25
CA SER A 162 27.21 -2.99 7.86
C SER A 162 27.35 -4.48 7.63
N ASP A 163 27.19 -5.33 8.65
CA ASP A 163 26.98 -6.75 8.42
C ASP A 163 25.50 -6.97 8.04
N ASP A 164 25.22 -7.89 7.12
CA ASP A 164 23.86 -8.33 6.70
C ASP A 164 22.88 -8.70 7.84
N SER A 165 23.31 -8.57 9.10
CA SER A 165 22.47 -8.61 10.29
C SER A 165 21.35 -7.56 10.23
N PHE A 166 21.65 -6.34 9.77
CA PHE A 166 20.71 -5.22 9.73
C PHE A 166 20.03 -5.10 8.36
N GLY A 167 18.88 -5.77 8.22
CA GLY A 167 18.09 -5.68 7.00
C GLY A 167 17.48 -4.30 6.78
N LEU A 168 17.22 -3.95 5.52
CA LEU A 168 16.44 -2.77 5.15
C LEU A 168 14.97 -3.05 5.45
N ASP A 169 14.45 -2.41 6.49
CA ASP A 169 13.05 -2.53 6.90
C ASP A 169 12.17 -1.52 6.17
N LEU A 170 11.25 -2.03 5.35
CA LEU A 170 10.21 -1.25 4.70
C LEU A 170 8.83 -1.66 5.23
N THR A 171 7.91 -0.71 5.21
CA THR A 171 6.48 -0.94 5.43
C THR A 171 5.71 -0.53 4.18
N TRP A 172 4.47 -0.97 4.09
CA TRP A 172 3.53 -0.55 3.07
C TRP A 172 2.19 -0.31 3.73
N ASP A 173 1.40 0.59 3.16
CA ASP A 173 -0.01 0.64 3.48
C ASP A 173 -0.69 -0.58 2.87
N SER A 174 -1.54 -1.24 3.65
CA SER A 174 -2.67 -1.92 3.02
C SER A 174 -3.32 -0.88 2.13
N ALA A 175 -3.46 -1.13 0.83
CA ALA A 175 -4.24 -0.27 -0.03
C ALA A 175 -5.70 -0.28 0.45
N ILE A 176 -5.96 0.51 1.49
CA ILE A 176 -7.21 1.17 1.75
C ILE A 176 -6.83 2.57 1.32
N SER A 177 -7.27 2.97 0.13
CA SER A 177 -7.10 4.33 -0.36
C SER A 177 -7.37 5.32 0.77
N GLU A 178 -6.37 6.10 1.16
CA GLU A 178 -6.59 7.35 1.89
C GLU A 178 -7.29 8.34 0.95
N ASP A 179 -8.53 8.05 0.60
CA ASP A 179 -9.50 9.04 0.14
C ASP A 179 -10.91 8.58 0.49
N PHE A 180 -11.12 8.14 1.73
CA PHE A 180 -12.36 8.39 2.49
C PHE A 180 -12.00 8.19 3.96
N GLY A 181 -11.99 9.27 4.72
CA GLY A 181 -11.95 9.21 6.17
C GLY A 181 -13.18 8.45 6.66
N PHE A 182 -13.02 7.14 6.85
CA PHE A 182 -14.06 6.29 7.34
C PHE A 182 -13.64 5.70 8.69
N GLN A 183 -13.63 6.62 9.65
CA GLN A 183 -13.58 6.31 11.06
C GLN A 183 -14.84 5.50 11.41
N SER A 184 -14.64 4.22 11.72
CA SER A 184 -15.61 3.31 12.34
C SER A 184 -17.03 3.33 11.74
N ILE A 185 -17.25 2.56 10.66
CA ILE A 185 -18.61 2.27 10.15
C ILE A 185 -18.94 0.79 10.14
N GLY A 186 -18.43 0.05 11.13
CA GLY A 186 -19.03 -1.24 11.46
C GLY A 186 -20.48 -1.08 11.94
N GLU A 187 -20.81 0.05 12.56
CA GLU A 187 -22.13 0.26 13.20
C GLU A 187 -23.07 1.16 12.37
N GLY A 188 -22.54 2.08 11.55
CA GLY A 188 -23.36 3.02 10.77
C GLY A 188 -23.89 2.46 9.44
N LEU A 189 -23.14 1.60 8.75
CA LEU A 189 -23.51 1.06 7.44
C LEU A 189 -24.69 0.09 7.59
N GLY A 190 -24.69 -0.69 8.67
CA GLY A 190 -25.83 -1.54 9.03
C GLY A 190 -27.11 -0.71 9.18
N VAL A 191 -27.06 0.43 9.86
CA VAL A 191 -28.22 1.31 10.04
C VAL A 191 -28.66 1.94 8.72
N VAL A 192 -27.71 2.43 7.91
CA VAL A 192 -28.02 3.04 6.60
C VAL A 192 -28.66 2.02 5.66
N ILE A 193 -28.09 0.81 5.55
CA ILE A 193 -28.65 -0.30 4.76
C ILE A 193 -30.04 -0.67 5.27
N LEU A 194 -30.24 -0.77 6.59
CA LEU A 194 -31.51 -1.15 7.19
C LEU A 194 -32.59 -0.09 6.95
N VAL A 195 -32.25 1.20 7.01
CA VAL A 195 -33.15 2.30 6.64
C VAL A 195 -33.54 2.20 5.16
N PHE A 196 -32.58 1.96 4.26
CA PHE A 196 -32.89 1.80 2.83
C PHE A 196 -33.77 0.58 2.54
N VAL A 197 -33.54 -0.55 3.22
CA VAL A 197 -34.38 -1.76 3.10
C VAL A 197 -35.80 -1.49 3.60
N VAL A 198 -35.97 -0.83 4.74
CA VAL A 198 -37.30 -0.50 5.30
C VAL A 198 -38.06 0.45 4.38
N VAL A 199 -37.40 1.50 3.88
CA VAL A 199 -38.00 2.44 2.92
C VAL A 199 -38.35 1.74 1.61
N GLY A 200 -37.48 0.85 1.12
CA GLY A 200 -37.73 0.02 -0.06
C GLY A 200 -38.96 -0.87 0.11
N LEU A 201 -39.06 -1.61 1.23
CA LEU A 201 -40.21 -2.45 1.55
C LEU A 201 -41.50 -1.65 1.69
N GLY A 202 -41.44 -0.46 2.32
CA GLY A 202 -42.57 0.47 2.39
C GLY A 202 -43.03 0.91 1.01
N CYS A 203 -42.10 1.29 0.12
CA CYS A 203 -42.38 1.65 -1.26
C CYS A 203 -43.02 0.49 -2.04
N VAL A 204 -42.52 -0.74 -1.87
CA VAL A 204 -43.07 -1.95 -2.51
C VAL A 204 -44.50 -2.20 -2.02
N LYS A 205 -44.75 -2.09 -0.71
CA LYS A 205 -46.10 -2.27 -0.14
C LYS A 205 -47.08 -1.23 -0.68
N VAL A 206 -46.68 0.05 -0.74
CA VAL A 206 -47.50 1.13 -1.32
C VAL A 206 -47.75 0.88 -2.81
N TYR A 207 -46.76 0.39 -3.55
CA TYR A 207 -46.92 0.01 -4.95
C TYR A 207 -47.95 -1.11 -5.13
N PHE A 208 -47.85 -2.20 -4.35
CA PHE A 208 -48.81 -3.31 -4.40
C PHE A 208 -50.22 -2.87 -3.99
N MET A 209 -50.35 -2.05 -2.95
CA MET A 209 -51.64 -1.50 -2.52
C MET A 209 -52.27 -0.61 -3.61
N LYS A 210 -51.48 0.25 -4.25
CA LYS A 210 -51.96 1.11 -5.34
C LYS A 210 -52.34 0.31 -6.58
N LYS A 211 -51.58 -0.74 -6.90
CA LYS A 211 -51.89 -1.65 -8.02
C LYS A 211 -53.15 -2.47 -7.75
N SER A 212 -53.32 -2.99 -6.54
CA SER A 212 -54.54 -3.71 -6.14
C SER A 212 -55.78 -2.84 -6.26
N ARG A 213 -55.71 -1.58 -5.78
CA ARG A 213 -56.84 -0.63 -5.87
C ARG A 213 -57.14 -0.19 -7.30
N SER A 214 -56.13 -0.09 -8.15
CA SER A 214 -56.30 0.17 -9.58
C SER A 214 -57.01 -0.98 -10.28
N ASN A 215 -56.61 -2.22 -9.97
CA ASN A 215 -57.23 -3.42 -10.55
C ASN A 215 -58.67 -3.60 -10.07
N GLU A 216 -59.00 -3.22 -8.82
CA GLU A 216 -60.35 -3.29 -8.27
C GLU A 216 -61.30 -2.26 -8.92
N HIS A 217 -60.84 -1.02 -9.13
CA HIS A 217 -61.61 -0.02 -9.89
C HIS A 217 -61.82 -0.41 -11.36
N GLU A 218 -60.84 -1.07 -11.98
CA GLU A 218 -60.96 -1.59 -13.34
C GLU A 218 -61.95 -2.76 -13.41
N LEU A 219 -61.97 -3.62 -12.39
CA LEU A 219 -62.94 -4.72 -12.26
C LEU A 219 -64.38 -4.20 -12.04
N GLU A 220 -64.56 -3.16 -11.23
CA GLU A 220 -65.87 -2.53 -11.00
C GLU A 220 -66.41 -1.84 -12.26
N MET A 221 -65.55 -1.22 -13.08
CA MET A 221 -65.96 -0.67 -14.38
C MET A 221 -66.36 -1.76 -15.38
N LEU A 222 -65.71 -2.92 -15.38
CA LEU A 222 -66.06 -4.04 -16.25
C LEU A 222 -67.34 -4.78 -15.82
N LEU A 223 -67.65 -4.80 -14.53
CA LEU A 223 -68.89 -5.39 -14.00
C LEU A 223 -70.11 -4.47 -14.20
N GLY A 224 -69.92 -3.14 -14.12
CA GLY A 224 -70.99 -2.17 -14.35
C GLY A 224 -71.54 -2.15 -15.78
N ASP A 225 -70.71 -2.43 -16.78
CA ASP A 225 -71.14 -2.52 -18.20
C ASP A 225 -71.91 -3.82 -18.52
N HIS A 226 -71.87 -4.82 -17.63
CA HIS A 226 -72.51 -6.12 -17.85
C HIS A 226 -73.93 -6.23 -17.26
N GLU A 227 -74.37 -5.28 -16.43
CA GLU A 227 -75.72 -5.25 -15.82
C GLU A 227 -76.74 -4.38 -16.59
N THR A 228 -76.34 -3.74 -17.70
CA THR A 228 -77.22 -2.84 -18.48
C THR A 228 -77.69 -3.40 -19.83
N LEU A 229 -77.79 -4.73 -20.00
CA LEU A 229 -78.34 -5.33 -21.23
C LEU A 229 -79.38 -6.43 -20.96
#